data_AF-A0A1Q3B222-F1
#
_entry.id   AF-A0A1Q3B222-F1
#
_cell.length_a   1.000
_cell.length_b   1.000
_cell.length_c   1.000
_cell.angle_alpha   90.00
_cell.angle_beta   90.00
_cell.angle_gamma   90.00
#
_symmetry.space_group_name_H-M   'P 1'
#
loop_
_entity.id
_entity.type
_entity.pdbx_description
1 polymer ?
#
loop_
_entity_poly.entity_id
_entity_poly.type
_entity_poly.pdbx_seq_one_letter_code
_entity_poly.pdbx_strand_id
1 'polypeptide(L)'
;LIFLRHHIDDGLKYEYLTFKNPLELWKNLNDRFEHLKAVVLPKALNDWSQLRFQDFKTVSEYNSTLFKIVSQLKMCREVITEDMLLEKTYRTFHVSNILLQQQYRLHGFTKYRLIVSLLIAEQNNELLLQNHENRPTGPAPLPEVNATSSEFRGRGRGRGRRRGRGRGSGRNQNFLGPRNNNSMKWQNPDTKQRQNKDEQTQNKKGNCNRCGMEGHWYRACRTAKHWVDLYQASLKENDKQI
;
A
#
# COMPACT_ATOMS: atom_id res chain seq x y z
N LEU A 1 -18.25 -46.97 -23.75
CA LEU A 1 -18.29 -46.16 -24.99
C LEU A 1 -19.11 -44.87 -24.81
N ILE A 2 -20.37 -44.98 -24.37
CA ILE A 2 -21.30 -43.85 -24.21
C ILE A 2 -20.72 -42.76 -23.30
N PHE A 3 -20.17 -43.15 -22.15
CA PHE A 3 -19.56 -42.21 -21.20
C PHE A 3 -18.43 -41.37 -21.84
N LEU A 4 -17.46 -42.02 -22.51
CA LEU A 4 -16.37 -41.32 -23.19
C LEU A 4 -16.93 -40.36 -24.25
N ARG A 5 -17.83 -40.82 -25.11
CA ARG A 5 -18.43 -39.98 -26.16
C ARG A 5 -19.25 -38.81 -25.63
N HIS A 6 -19.82 -38.92 -24.44
CA HIS A 6 -20.59 -37.83 -23.84
C HIS A 6 -19.69 -36.68 -23.40
N HIS A 7 -18.50 -36.99 -22.89
CA HIS A 7 -17.58 -36.02 -22.27
C HIS A 7 -16.45 -35.51 -23.19
N ILE A 8 -16.33 -36.05 -24.40
CA ILE A 8 -15.39 -35.56 -25.40
C ILE A 8 -15.96 -34.29 -26.06
N ASP A 9 -15.08 -33.40 -26.52
CA ASP A 9 -15.44 -32.20 -27.29
C ASP A 9 -16.26 -32.55 -28.55
N ASP A 10 -17.25 -31.72 -28.91
CA ASP A 10 -18.14 -32.00 -30.05
C ASP A 10 -17.39 -32.14 -31.37
N GLY A 11 -16.30 -31.39 -31.59
CA GLY A 11 -15.47 -31.53 -32.79
C GLY A 11 -14.81 -32.91 -32.89
N LEU A 12 -14.39 -33.47 -31.75
CA LEU A 12 -13.81 -34.80 -31.67
C LEU A 12 -14.88 -35.90 -31.76
N LYS A 13 -16.13 -35.66 -31.34
CA LYS A 13 -17.21 -36.66 -31.43
C LYS A 13 -17.47 -37.11 -32.87
N TYR A 14 -17.42 -36.19 -33.83
CA TYR A 14 -17.63 -36.50 -35.25
C TYR A 14 -16.49 -37.37 -35.82
N GLU A 15 -15.23 -37.05 -35.50
CA GLU A 15 -14.06 -37.81 -35.97
C GLU A 15 -14.04 -39.26 -35.42
N TYR A 16 -14.51 -39.45 -34.19
CA TYR A 16 -14.47 -40.76 -33.53
C TYR A 16 -15.83 -41.51 -33.54
N LEU A 17 -16.79 -41.06 -34.33
CA LEU A 17 -18.15 -41.60 -34.34
C LEU A 17 -18.23 -43.07 -34.77
N THR A 18 -17.29 -43.53 -35.58
CA THR A 18 -17.22 -44.91 -36.11
C THR A 18 -16.54 -45.90 -35.16
N PHE A 19 -15.80 -45.43 -34.14
CA PHE A 19 -15.07 -46.30 -33.21
C PHE A 19 -16.02 -47.05 -32.27
N LYS A 20 -16.22 -48.34 -32.53
CA LYS A 20 -17.09 -49.21 -31.71
C LYS A 20 -16.40 -49.74 -30.45
N ASN A 21 -15.06 -49.82 -30.46
CA ASN A 21 -14.27 -50.32 -29.34
C ASN A 21 -13.85 -49.17 -28.40
N PRO A 22 -14.26 -49.19 -27.11
CA PRO A 22 -13.87 -48.17 -26.15
C PRO A 22 -12.37 -48.08 -25.89
N LEU A 23 -11.67 -49.22 -25.92
CA LEU A 23 -10.24 -49.26 -25.62
C LEU A 23 -9.41 -48.62 -26.75
N GLU A 24 -9.83 -48.84 -27.99
CA GLU A 24 -9.22 -48.23 -29.17
C GLU A 24 -9.47 -46.72 -29.22
N LEU A 25 -10.71 -46.30 -28.94
CA LEU A 25 -11.06 -44.88 -28.79
C LEU A 25 -10.19 -44.19 -27.74
N TRP A 26 -10.05 -44.80 -26.57
CA TRP A 26 -9.21 -44.25 -25.50
C TRP A 26 -7.75 -44.13 -25.90
N LYS A 27 -7.17 -45.17 -26.53
CA LYS A 27 -5.79 -45.14 -27.03
C LYS A 27 -5.57 -43.99 -28.01
N ASN A 28 -6.43 -43.84 -29.01
CA ASN A 28 -6.30 -42.78 -30.02
C ASN A 28 -6.43 -41.37 -29.41
N LEU A 29 -7.37 -41.18 -28.48
CA LEU A 29 -7.52 -39.91 -27.75
C LEU A 29 -6.28 -39.61 -26.90
N ASN A 30 -5.77 -40.62 -26.20
CA ASN A 30 -4.58 -40.49 -25.39
C ASN A 30 -3.35 -40.15 -26.26
N ASP A 31 -3.16 -40.83 -27.39
CA ASP A 31 -2.06 -40.56 -28.31
C ASP A 31 -2.11 -39.13 -28.85
N ARG A 32 -3.30 -38.67 -29.29
CA ARG A 32 -3.49 -37.27 -29.70
C ARG A 32 -3.20 -36.30 -28.57
N PHE A 33 -3.61 -36.61 -27.34
CA PHE A 33 -3.32 -35.78 -26.18
C PHE A 33 -1.83 -35.73 -25.86
N GLU A 34 -1.10 -36.85 -25.94
CA GLU A 34 0.36 -36.86 -25.76
C GLU A 34 1.05 -36.02 -26.84
N HIS A 35 0.59 -36.06 -28.10
CA HIS A 35 1.08 -35.14 -29.14
C HIS A 35 0.80 -33.67 -28.82
N LEU A 36 -0.39 -33.35 -28.30
CA LEU A 36 -0.72 -31.98 -27.87
C LEU A 36 0.21 -31.50 -26.76
N LYS A 37 0.54 -32.34 -25.77
CA LYS A 37 1.49 -31.98 -24.72
C LYS A 37 2.86 -31.60 -25.29
N ALA A 38 3.34 -32.31 -26.31
CA ALA A 38 4.64 -32.02 -26.93
C ALA A 38 4.71 -30.59 -27.50
N VAL A 39 3.58 -30.00 -27.88
CA VAL A 39 3.48 -28.62 -28.37
C VAL A 39 3.17 -27.63 -27.24
N VAL A 40 2.26 -27.99 -26.33
CA VAL A 40 1.78 -27.11 -25.25
C VAL A 40 2.83 -26.92 -24.16
N LEU A 41 3.55 -27.98 -23.78
CA LEU A 41 4.53 -27.94 -22.70
C LEU A 41 5.67 -26.93 -22.93
N PRO A 42 6.41 -26.95 -24.06
CA PRO A 42 7.50 -26.00 -24.28
C PRO A 42 7.00 -24.55 -24.32
N LYS A 43 5.80 -24.32 -24.87
CA LYS A 43 5.17 -23.01 -24.87
C LYS A 43 4.83 -22.55 -23.45
N ALA A 44 4.16 -23.39 -22.66
CA ALA A 44 3.78 -23.06 -21.29
C ALA A 44 5.00 -22.83 -20.37
N LEU A 45 6.09 -23.58 -20.58
CA LEU A 45 7.36 -23.35 -19.87
C LEU A 45 8.00 -22.02 -20.25
N ASN A 46 7.98 -21.66 -21.54
CA ASN A 46 8.46 -20.36 -21.99
C ASN A 46 7.61 -19.22 -21.39
N ASP A 47 6.28 -19.32 -21.50
CA ASP A 47 5.34 -18.34 -20.94
C ASP A 47 5.52 -18.21 -19.42
N TRP A 48 5.70 -19.34 -18.71
CA TRP A 48 6.06 -19.34 -17.30
C TRP A 48 7.36 -18.59 -17.07
N SER A 49 8.43 -18.89 -17.80
CA SER A 49 9.73 -18.24 -17.62
C SER A 49 9.68 -16.72 -17.80
N GLN A 50 8.94 -16.26 -18.83
CA GLN A 50 8.84 -14.86 -19.24
C GLN A 50 7.80 -14.06 -18.46
N LEU A 51 6.93 -14.71 -17.69
CA LEU A 51 5.92 -14.04 -16.86
C LEU A 51 6.59 -13.03 -15.92
N ARG A 52 6.19 -11.75 -15.99
CA ARG A 52 6.65 -10.68 -15.09
C ARG A 52 5.48 -9.84 -14.60
N PHE A 53 5.55 -9.34 -13.37
CA PHE A 53 4.46 -8.58 -12.75
C PHE A 53 4.24 -7.23 -13.46
N GLN A 54 5.33 -6.62 -13.95
CA GLN A 54 5.32 -5.33 -14.65
C GLN A 54 4.56 -5.34 -16.00
N ASP A 55 4.35 -6.52 -16.59
CA ASP A 55 3.72 -6.64 -17.90
C ASP A 55 2.17 -6.55 -17.79
N PHE A 56 1.65 -6.41 -16.57
CA PHE A 56 0.22 -6.35 -16.26
C PHE A 56 -0.13 -5.02 -15.59
N LYS A 57 -1.35 -4.54 -15.87
CA LYS A 57 -1.84 -3.30 -15.26
C LYS A 57 -2.33 -3.52 -13.84
N THR A 58 -2.91 -4.71 -13.59
CA THR A 58 -3.49 -5.05 -12.28
C THR A 58 -2.98 -6.38 -11.75
N VAL A 59 -3.01 -6.53 -10.42
CA VAL A 59 -2.68 -7.79 -9.72
C VAL A 59 -3.61 -8.92 -10.20
N SER A 60 -4.87 -8.62 -10.48
CA SER A 60 -5.87 -9.60 -10.94
C SER A 60 -5.54 -10.16 -12.33
N GLU A 61 -5.11 -9.32 -13.27
CA GLU A 61 -4.68 -9.74 -14.61
C GLU A 61 -3.47 -10.68 -14.54
N TYR A 62 -2.45 -10.29 -13.77
CA TYR A 62 -1.29 -11.14 -13.50
C TYR A 62 -1.70 -12.50 -12.91
N ASN A 63 -2.61 -12.49 -11.93
CA ASN A 63 -3.06 -13.72 -11.30
C ASN A 63 -3.77 -14.64 -12.30
N SER A 64 -4.63 -14.08 -13.14
CA SER A 64 -5.36 -14.81 -14.17
C SER A 64 -4.41 -15.46 -15.18
N THR A 65 -3.40 -14.74 -15.66
CA THR A 65 -2.42 -15.29 -16.61
C THR A 65 -1.52 -16.34 -15.97
N LEU A 66 -1.07 -16.12 -14.74
CA LEU A 66 -0.33 -17.12 -13.97
C LEU A 66 -1.12 -18.43 -13.86
N PHE A 67 -2.39 -18.38 -13.46
CA PHE A 67 -3.20 -19.59 -13.33
C PHE A 67 -3.53 -20.26 -14.67
N LYS A 68 -3.65 -19.50 -15.77
CA LYS A 68 -3.76 -20.08 -17.11
C LYS A 68 -2.53 -20.91 -17.47
N ILE A 69 -1.33 -20.37 -17.25
CA ILE A 69 -0.06 -21.08 -17.50
C ILE A 69 0.06 -22.31 -16.60
N VAL A 70 -0.21 -22.16 -15.30
CA VAL A 70 -0.16 -23.27 -14.33
C VAL A 70 -1.12 -24.39 -14.71
N SER A 71 -2.31 -24.06 -15.22
CA SER A 71 -3.28 -25.04 -15.67
C SER A 71 -2.76 -25.84 -16.86
N GLN A 72 -2.08 -25.20 -17.81
CA GLN A 72 -1.43 -25.87 -18.95
C GLN A 72 -0.28 -26.77 -18.51
N LEU A 73 0.57 -26.30 -17.58
CA LEU A 73 1.67 -27.09 -17.02
C LEU A 73 1.13 -28.33 -16.29
N LYS A 74 0.12 -28.16 -15.41
CA LYS A 74 -0.52 -29.28 -14.71
C LYS A 74 -1.18 -30.28 -15.67
N MET A 75 -1.80 -29.78 -16.74
CA MET A 75 -2.37 -30.62 -17.80
C MET A 75 -1.29 -31.44 -18.53
N CYS A 76 -0.07 -30.91 -18.65
CA CYS A 76 1.10 -31.62 -19.15
C CYS A 76 1.78 -32.53 -18.10
N ARG A 77 1.15 -32.74 -16.93
CA ARG A 77 1.67 -33.51 -15.78
C ARG A 77 2.90 -32.90 -15.09
N GLU A 78 3.15 -31.61 -15.26
CA GLU A 78 4.15 -30.89 -14.49
C GLU A 78 3.65 -30.62 -13.07
N VAL A 79 4.51 -30.86 -12.08
CA VAL A 79 4.19 -30.63 -10.67
C VAL A 79 4.50 -29.17 -10.34
N ILE A 80 3.44 -28.37 -10.17
CA ILE A 80 3.54 -26.99 -9.72
C ILE A 80 3.07 -26.89 -8.27
N THR A 81 3.99 -26.60 -7.35
CA THR A 81 3.74 -26.46 -5.92
C THR A 81 3.40 -25.02 -5.52
N GLU A 82 2.84 -24.85 -4.32
CA GLU A 82 2.57 -23.53 -3.73
C GLU A 82 3.84 -22.68 -3.63
N ASP A 83 4.95 -23.27 -3.18
CA ASP A 83 6.24 -22.59 -3.05
C ASP A 83 6.76 -22.09 -4.40
N MET A 84 6.58 -22.87 -5.48
CA MET A 84 6.95 -22.43 -6.83
C MET A 84 6.13 -21.22 -7.26
N LEU A 85 4.84 -21.16 -6.95
CA LEU A 85 3.99 -20.01 -7.25
C LEU A 85 4.43 -18.77 -6.46
N LEU A 86 4.70 -18.94 -5.17
CA LEU A 86 5.19 -17.87 -4.29
C LEU A 86 6.53 -17.34 -4.78
N GLU A 87 7.52 -18.21 -4.97
CA GLU A 87 8.84 -17.81 -5.47
C GLU A 87 8.76 -17.19 -6.86
N LYS A 88 7.89 -17.71 -7.73
CA LYS A 88 7.68 -17.11 -9.04
C LYS A 88 7.17 -15.69 -8.89
N THR A 89 6.12 -15.46 -8.10
CA THR A 89 5.57 -14.11 -7.89
C THR A 89 6.56 -13.17 -7.18
N TYR A 90 7.38 -13.66 -6.25
CA TYR A 90 8.43 -12.83 -5.65
C TYR A 90 9.48 -12.40 -6.68
N ARG A 91 9.91 -13.29 -7.57
CA ARG A 91 10.95 -12.97 -8.56
C ARG A 91 10.48 -12.05 -9.68
N THR A 92 9.17 -11.87 -9.84
CA THR A 92 8.59 -11.07 -10.91
C THR A 92 8.32 -9.63 -10.53
N PHE A 93 8.54 -9.23 -9.26
CA PHE A 93 8.48 -7.84 -8.84
C PHE A 93 9.53 -6.99 -9.58
N HIS A 94 9.16 -5.75 -9.89
CA HIS A 94 10.08 -4.78 -10.47
C HIS A 94 11.21 -4.44 -9.49
N VAL A 95 12.39 -4.07 -10.01
CA VAL A 95 13.59 -3.70 -9.20
C VAL A 95 13.28 -2.59 -8.19
N SER A 96 12.46 -1.60 -8.56
CA SER A 96 12.03 -0.54 -7.64
C SER A 96 11.24 -1.05 -6.43
N ASN A 97 10.67 -2.25 -6.51
CA ASN A 97 9.84 -2.87 -5.48
C ASN A 97 10.58 -3.97 -4.69
N ILE A 98 11.92 -4.02 -4.75
CA ILE A 98 12.72 -5.02 -4.01
C ILE A 98 12.42 -5.01 -2.51
N LEU A 99 12.22 -3.84 -1.89
CA LEU A 99 11.89 -3.76 -0.46
C LEU A 99 10.53 -4.40 -0.15
N LEU A 100 9.53 -4.15 -1.00
CA LEU A 100 8.20 -4.75 -0.86
C LEU A 100 8.27 -6.28 -1.03
N GLN A 101 9.03 -6.75 -2.02
CA GLN A 101 9.29 -8.17 -2.21
C GLN A 101 9.92 -8.81 -0.96
N GLN A 102 10.91 -8.16 -0.35
CA GLN A 102 11.55 -8.64 0.88
C GLN A 102 10.56 -8.68 2.05
N GLN A 103 9.72 -7.66 2.22
CA GLN A 103 8.68 -7.63 3.25
C GLN A 103 7.71 -8.82 3.11
N TYR A 104 7.21 -9.09 1.90
CA TYR A 104 6.30 -10.22 1.69
C TYR A 104 6.97 -11.58 1.87
N ARG A 105 8.28 -11.70 1.63
CA ARG A 105 9.05 -12.92 1.95
C ARG A 105 9.16 -13.13 3.45
N LEU A 106 9.43 -12.07 4.22
CA LEU A 106 9.50 -12.12 5.68
C LEU A 106 8.15 -12.46 6.33
N HIS A 107 7.03 -12.16 5.67
CA HIS A 107 5.70 -12.57 6.12
C HIS A 107 5.50 -14.10 6.15
N GLY A 108 6.32 -14.88 5.45
CA GLY A 108 6.34 -16.34 5.61
C GLY A 108 5.08 -17.05 5.08
N PHE A 109 4.56 -16.63 3.92
CA PHE A 109 3.44 -17.34 3.29
C PHE A 109 3.82 -18.78 2.95
N THR A 110 2.94 -19.72 3.29
CA THR A 110 3.08 -21.16 2.99
C THR A 110 2.11 -21.65 1.90
N LYS A 111 1.17 -20.78 1.53
CA LYS A 111 0.19 -21.00 0.45
C LYS A 111 0.15 -19.74 -0.41
N TYR A 112 -0.26 -19.88 -1.66
CA TYR A 112 -0.44 -18.79 -2.62
C TYR A 112 -1.68 -17.91 -2.31
N ARG A 113 -1.90 -17.62 -1.03
CA ARG A 113 -2.80 -16.58 -0.54
C ARG A 113 -2.16 -15.19 -0.58
N LEU A 114 -0.85 -15.12 -0.86
CA LEU A 114 -0.12 -13.87 -1.11
C LEU A 114 -0.87 -12.92 -2.05
N ILE A 115 -1.55 -13.48 -3.06
CA ILE A 115 -2.30 -12.69 -4.03
C ILE A 115 -3.37 -11.79 -3.39
N VAL A 116 -4.01 -12.25 -2.32
CA VAL A 116 -5.01 -11.44 -1.59
C VAL A 116 -4.35 -10.22 -0.95
N SER A 117 -3.17 -10.40 -0.36
CA SER A 117 -2.41 -9.29 0.23
C SER A 117 -1.95 -8.29 -0.83
N LEU A 118 -1.61 -8.74 -2.03
CA LEU A 118 -1.24 -7.87 -3.15
C LEU A 118 -2.45 -7.08 -3.68
N LEU A 119 -3.62 -7.72 -3.78
CA LEU A 119 -4.87 -7.05 -4.18
C LEU A 119 -5.25 -5.96 -3.18
N ILE A 120 -5.15 -6.22 -1.87
CA ILE A 120 -5.43 -5.22 -0.84
C ILE A 120 -4.43 -4.05 -0.93
N ALA A 121 -3.15 -4.34 -1.17
CA ALA A 121 -2.13 -3.31 -1.30
C ALA A 121 -2.35 -2.43 -2.55
N GLU A 122 -2.72 -3.04 -3.68
CA GLU A 122 -3.10 -2.32 -4.91
C GLU A 122 -4.27 -1.36 -4.66
N GLN A 123 -5.37 -1.85 -4.09
CA GLN A 123 -6.54 -1.03 -3.76
C GLN A 123 -6.19 0.13 -2.81
N ASN A 124 -5.37 -0.12 -1.80
CA ASN A 124 -4.93 0.91 -0.86
C ASN A 124 -4.07 1.98 -1.55
N ASN A 125 -3.19 1.58 -2.48
CA ASN A 125 -2.36 2.51 -3.24
C ASN A 125 -3.21 3.38 -4.17
N GLU A 126 -4.20 2.81 -4.85
CA GLU A 126 -5.16 3.57 -5.67
C GLU A 126 -5.90 4.62 -4.82
N LEU A 127 -6.38 4.24 -3.64
CA LEU A 127 -7.03 5.17 -2.71
C LEU A 127 -6.09 6.28 -2.23
N LEU A 128 -4.82 5.97 -1.97
CA LEU A 128 -3.81 6.95 -1.59
C LEU A 128 -3.55 7.97 -2.72
N LEU A 129 -3.46 7.49 -3.97
CA LEU A 129 -3.31 8.36 -5.14
C LEU A 129 -4.52 9.27 -5.31
N GLN A 130 -5.74 8.73 -5.22
CA GLN A 130 -6.97 9.52 -5.27
C GLN A 130 -7.02 10.56 -4.14
N ASN A 131 -6.63 10.21 -2.92
CA ASN A 131 -6.59 11.16 -1.81
C ASN A 131 -5.59 12.31 -2.03
N HIS A 132 -4.46 12.02 -2.68
CA HIS A 132 -3.48 13.04 -3.06
C HIS A 132 -4.05 13.99 -4.13
N GLU A 133 -4.69 13.44 -5.16
CA GLU A 133 -5.33 14.22 -6.23
C GLU A 133 -6.54 15.04 -5.74
N ASN A 134 -7.33 14.49 -4.82
CA ASN A 134 -8.49 15.14 -4.23
C ASN A 134 -8.13 16.20 -3.19
N ARG A 135 -6.86 16.32 -2.80
CA ARG A 135 -6.42 17.37 -1.89
C ARG A 135 -6.57 18.70 -2.64
N PRO A 136 -7.45 19.63 -2.21
CA PRO A 136 -7.37 20.98 -2.74
C PRO A 136 -5.95 21.47 -2.43
N THR A 137 -5.24 21.95 -3.45
CA THR A 137 -4.04 22.78 -3.24
C THR A 137 -4.42 23.80 -2.18
N GLY A 138 -3.81 23.69 -0.99
CA GLY A 138 -4.18 24.49 0.18
C GLY A 138 -4.24 25.98 -0.18
N PRO A 139 -5.03 26.77 0.57
CA PRO A 139 -5.39 28.13 0.19
C PRO A 139 -4.14 28.91 -0.20
N ALA A 140 -4.25 29.67 -1.29
CA ALA A 140 -3.23 30.58 -1.79
C ALA A 140 -2.44 31.19 -0.63
N PRO A 141 -1.10 31.31 -0.73
CA PRO A 141 -0.31 31.94 0.33
C PRO A 141 -1.03 33.22 0.74
N LEU A 142 -1.30 33.35 2.05
CA LEU A 142 -2.00 34.49 2.61
C LEU A 142 -1.38 35.75 1.98
N PRO A 143 -2.18 36.68 1.41
CA PRO A 143 -1.60 37.90 0.88
C PRO A 143 -0.81 38.53 2.03
N GLU A 144 0.45 38.82 1.77
CA GLU A 144 1.37 39.43 2.70
C GLU A 144 0.81 40.81 3.06
N VAL A 145 -0.02 40.88 4.12
CA VAL A 145 -0.62 42.15 4.59
C VAL A 145 0.44 42.92 5.37
N ASN A 146 1.45 43.40 4.66
CA ASN A 146 2.34 44.47 5.09
C ASN A 146 2.22 45.63 4.10
N ALA A 147 1.01 46.18 3.99
CA ALA A 147 0.78 47.49 3.42
C ALA A 147 0.24 48.40 4.54
N THR A 148 1.12 48.77 5.48
CA THR A 148 0.87 49.94 6.32
C THR A 148 0.79 51.16 5.42
N SER A 149 -0.44 51.63 5.22
CA SER A 149 -0.72 52.98 4.79
C SER A 149 -0.05 53.96 5.75
N SER A 150 0.90 54.73 5.24
CA SER A 150 1.19 56.03 5.82
C SER A 150 1.29 57.02 4.67
N GLU A 151 0.17 57.69 4.43
CA GLU A 151 0.16 58.97 3.74
C GLU A 151 0.95 59.97 4.58
N PHE A 152 2.16 60.30 4.16
CA PHE A 152 2.75 61.60 4.45
C PHE A 152 3.40 62.16 3.19
N ARG A 153 2.61 62.97 2.48
CA ARG A 153 3.13 63.95 1.52
C ARG A 153 3.75 65.10 2.31
N GLY A 154 5.02 65.46 2.06
CA GLY A 154 5.51 66.76 2.54
C GLY A 154 7.02 67.02 2.64
N ARG A 155 7.67 67.30 1.50
CA ARG A 155 8.64 68.38 1.25
C ARG A 155 9.71 68.77 2.32
N GLY A 156 10.95 68.30 2.10
CA GLY A 156 12.16 69.10 1.78
C GLY A 156 12.73 70.20 2.71
N ARG A 157 14.07 70.15 2.87
CA ARG A 157 15.13 71.22 2.80
C ARG A 157 16.04 71.42 4.03
N GLY A 158 17.36 71.43 3.75
CA GLY A 158 18.39 72.25 4.46
C GLY A 158 19.41 71.44 5.29
N ARG A 159 20.68 71.19 4.91
CA ARG A 159 21.87 72.05 4.63
C ARG A 159 22.84 72.19 5.83
N GLY A 160 24.08 71.67 5.66
CA GLY A 160 25.35 72.18 6.22
C GLY A 160 25.89 71.48 7.49
N ARG A 161 27.20 71.35 7.79
CA ARG A 161 28.51 71.37 7.09
C ARG A 161 29.59 71.18 8.19
N ARG A 162 30.57 70.29 7.94
CA ARG A 162 32.05 70.43 8.19
C ARG A 162 32.73 70.22 9.57
N ARG A 163 33.91 69.53 9.45
CA ARG A 163 35.19 69.54 10.23
C ARG A 163 35.24 68.64 11.49
N GLY A 164 36.25 67.81 11.77
CA GLY A 164 37.55 67.48 11.15
C GLY A 164 38.54 66.93 12.23
N ARG A 165 39.57 66.17 11.80
CA ARG A 165 40.84 65.78 12.52
C ARG A 165 40.67 64.82 13.71
N GLY A 166 41.44 63.73 13.93
CA GLY A 166 42.68 63.18 13.38
C GLY A 166 43.54 62.59 14.52
N ARG A 167 44.19 61.43 14.27
CA ARG A 167 45.32 60.81 15.04
C ARG A 167 44.96 60.19 16.41
N GLY A 168 45.41 59.01 16.83
CA GLY A 168 46.34 58.00 16.35
C GLY A 168 46.69 57.04 17.51
N SER A 169 47.53 56.03 17.22
CA SER A 169 48.17 55.08 18.16
C SER A 169 47.25 53.99 18.74
N GLY A 170 47.60 52.70 18.85
CA GLY A 170 48.87 52.02 18.66
C GLY A 170 48.73 50.56 19.11
N ARG A 171 49.16 49.64 18.25
CA ARG A 171 49.96 48.44 18.55
C ARG A 171 49.59 47.56 19.78
N ASN A 172 49.11 46.37 19.43
CA ASN A 172 49.82 45.08 19.61
C ASN A 172 49.61 44.27 20.91
N GLN A 173 49.60 42.94 20.69
CA GLN A 173 49.78 41.83 21.64
C GLN A 173 48.58 41.45 22.52
N ASN A 174 48.26 40.19 22.79
CA ASN A 174 48.66 38.87 22.31
C ASN A 174 47.78 37.86 23.08
N PHE A 175 47.53 36.70 22.47
CA PHE A 175 47.41 35.39 23.15
C PHE A 175 46.10 34.95 23.84
N LEU A 176 45.76 33.69 23.54
CA LEU A 176 44.87 32.73 24.22
C LEU A 176 43.38 32.73 23.82
N GLY A 177 43.03 31.81 22.90
CA GLY A 177 41.82 31.00 23.12
C GLY A 177 42.07 30.04 24.30
N PRO A 178 41.03 29.54 25.00
CA PRO A 178 40.19 28.49 24.40
C PRO A 178 38.71 28.44 24.85
N ARG A 179 37.86 27.97 23.93
CA ARG A 179 36.86 26.89 24.09
C ARG A 179 36.26 26.68 25.51
N ASN A 180 34.96 26.98 25.70
CA ASN A 180 34.01 26.12 26.42
C ASN A 180 32.57 26.65 26.39
N ASN A 181 31.66 25.67 26.39
CA ASN A 181 30.22 25.79 26.40
C ASN A 181 29.66 26.10 27.80
N ASN A 182 28.44 26.64 27.77
CA ASN A 182 27.32 26.49 28.69
C ASN A 182 26.97 27.60 29.69
N SER A 183 25.67 27.92 29.60
CA SER A 183 24.74 28.34 30.64
C SER A 183 24.74 29.82 31.01
N MET A 184 23.74 30.54 30.49
CA MET A 184 22.94 31.42 31.34
C MET A 184 21.45 31.20 31.06
N LYS A 185 20.84 30.60 32.08
CA LYS A 185 19.43 30.42 32.33
C LYS A 185 18.84 31.79 32.67
N TRP A 186 17.96 32.31 31.84
CA TRP A 186 17.04 33.39 32.22
C TRP A 186 15.63 32.85 32.12
N GLN A 187 15.02 32.64 33.30
CA GLN A 187 13.59 32.43 33.45
C GLN A 187 12.91 33.79 33.31
N ASN A 188 11.83 33.85 32.52
CA ASN A 188 10.73 34.76 32.76
C ASN A 188 9.40 34.07 32.42
N PRO A 189 8.33 34.35 33.19
CA PRO A 189 7.06 33.64 33.11
C PRO A 189 6.10 34.26 32.08
N ASP A 190 5.07 33.47 31.75
CA ASP A 190 3.85 33.84 31.05
C ASP A 190 3.91 34.13 29.54
N THR A 191 3.66 33.08 28.77
CA THR A 191 2.89 33.21 27.52
C THR A 191 2.04 31.96 27.32
N LYS A 192 0.73 32.14 27.47
CA LYS A 192 -0.29 31.19 27.03
C LYS A 192 -0.17 31.03 25.51
N GLN A 193 0.19 29.85 25.03
CA GLN A 193 -0.33 29.34 23.76
C GLN A 193 -0.28 27.81 23.74
N ARG A 194 -1.45 27.24 23.47
CA ARG A 194 -1.80 25.82 23.54
C ARG A 194 -0.91 24.99 22.61
N GLN A 195 -0.14 24.08 23.19
CA GLN A 195 0.30 22.87 22.53
C GLN A 195 -0.89 21.92 22.43
N ASN A 196 -1.03 21.22 21.30
CA ASN A 196 -1.55 19.85 21.29
C ASN A 196 -0.55 19.02 20.50
N LYS A 197 0.45 18.51 21.22
CA LYS A 197 0.98 17.17 20.98
C LYS A 197 -0.13 16.19 21.39
N ASP A 198 -0.23 15.06 20.71
CA ASP A 198 -0.46 13.78 21.39
C ASP A 198 0.00 12.65 20.46
N GLU A 199 1.24 12.23 20.70
CA GLU A 199 1.70 10.87 20.44
C GLU A 199 0.87 9.88 21.27
N GLN A 200 0.89 8.63 20.80
CA GLN A 200 0.28 7.46 21.40
C GLN A 200 0.33 7.45 22.94
N THR A 201 -0.84 7.50 23.56
CA THR A 201 -1.06 6.92 24.88
C THR A 201 -2.00 5.73 24.72
N GLN A 202 -1.41 4.53 24.80
CA GLN A 202 -2.12 3.35 25.29
C GLN A 202 -2.62 3.66 26.70
N ASN A 203 -3.81 4.22 26.82
CA ASN A 203 -4.52 4.38 28.07
C ASN A 203 -5.86 3.70 27.93
N LYS A 204 -6.13 2.73 28.81
CA LYS A 204 -7.40 2.02 28.99
C LYS A 204 -8.58 3.00 28.94
N LYS A 205 -9.12 3.26 27.75
CA LYS A 205 -10.33 4.07 27.56
C LYS A 205 -11.50 3.15 27.83
N GLY A 206 -12.07 3.28 29.02
CA GLY A 206 -13.24 2.52 29.44
C GLY A 206 -14.37 2.57 28.41
N ASN A 207 -15.26 1.60 28.49
CA ASN A 207 -16.35 1.38 27.54
C ASN A 207 -17.15 2.67 27.32
N CYS A 208 -17.47 2.96 26.06
CA CYS A 208 -18.31 4.08 25.71
C CYS A 208 -19.72 3.88 26.31
N ASN A 209 -20.15 4.78 27.20
CA ASN A 209 -21.49 4.73 27.83
C ASN A 209 -22.66 4.75 26.82
N ARG A 210 -22.41 5.09 25.54
CA ARG A 210 -23.44 5.11 24.49
C ARG A 210 -23.54 3.81 23.72
N CYS A 211 -22.43 3.14 23.40
CA CYS A 211 -22.43 1.95 22.53
C CYS A 211 -21.74 0.72 23.14
N GLY A 212 -21.17 0.82 24.35
CA GLY A 212 -20.48 -0.26 25.04
C GLY A 212 -19.09 -0.59 24.49
N MET A 213 -18.69 -0.04 23.34
CA MET A 213 -17.39 -0.30 22.71
C MET A 213 -16.27 0.54 23.34
N GLU A 214 -15.09 -0.05 23.46
CA GLU A 214 -13.89 0.61 24.00
C GLU A 214 -13.23 1.55 22.98
N GLY A 215 -12.33 2.41 23.46
CA GLY A 215 -11.48 3.24 22.59
C GLY A 215 -12.01 4.65 22.27
N HIS A 216 -13.23 5.00 22.66
CA HIS A 216 -13.77 6.35 22.47
C HIS A 216 -14.77 6.78 23.55
N TRP A 217 -14.89 8.10 23.80
CA TRP A 217 -15.85 8.68 24.73
C TRP A 217 -17.24 8.86 24.11
N TYR A 218 -18.30 8.93 24.93
CA TYR A 218 -19.70 9.10 24.47
C TYR A 218 -19.87 10.28 23.49
N ARG A 219 -19.14 11.38 23.70
CA ARG A 219 -19.18 12.59 22.86
C ARG A 219 -18.61 12.38 21.46
N ALA A 220 -17.70 11.41 21.31
CA ALA A 220 -17.08 11.03 20.04
C ALA A 220 -17.77 9.83 19.37
N CYS A 221 -18.82 9.27 20.00
CA CYS A 221 -19.53 8.11 19.49
C CYS A 221 -20.40 8.49 18.28
N ARG A 222 -20.01 7.99 17.10
CA ARG A 222 -20.76 8.13 15.84
C ARG A 222 -21.66 6.94 15.53
N THR A 223 -21.70 5.92 16.39
CA THR A 223 -22.54 4.74 16.19
C THR A 223 -24.01 5.13 16.09
N ALA A 224 -24.66 4.71 15.01
CA ALA A 224 -26.09 4.96 14.81
C ALA A 224 -26.91 4.20 15.86
N LYS A 225 -28.01 4.81 16.31
CA LYS A 225 -28.82 4.32 17.44
C LYS A 225 -29.31 2.87 17.25
N HIS A 226 -29.74 2.52 16.04
CA HIS A 226 -30.22 1.16 15.73
C HIS A 226 -29.17 0.07 15.93
N TRP A 227 -27.88 0.35 15.71
CA TRP A 227 -26.80 -0.62 15.96
C TRP A 227 -26.53 -0.82 17.46
N VAL A 228 -26.68 0.25 18.25
CA VAL A 228 -26.58 0.16 19.72
C VAL A 228 -27.71 -0.68 20.28
N ASP A 229 -28.93 -0.47 19.79
CA ASP A 229 -30.11 -1.19 20.26
C ASP A 229 -30.01 -2.70 19.98
N LEU A 230 -29.49 -3.08 18.79
CA LEU A 230 -29.22 -4.48 18.44
C LEU A 230 -28.16 -5.13 19.34
N TYR A 231 -27.07 -4.41 19.63
CA TYR A 231 -26.00 -4.91 20.51
C TYR A 231 -26.47 -5.06 21.97
N GLN A 232 -27.31 -4.15 22.46
CA GLN A 232 -27.89 -4.31 23.80
C GLN A 232 -28.92 -5.45 23.86
N ALA A 233 -29.64 -5.72 22.76
CA ALA A 233 -30.55 -6.85 22.67
C ALA A 233 -29.80 -8.20 22.71
N SER A 234 -28.66 -8.31 22.00
CA SER A 234 -27.87 -9.54 21.99
C SER A 234 -27.22 -9.85 23.34
N LEU A 235 -26.77 -8.82 24.09
CA LEU A 235 -26.27 -9.02 25.46
C LEU A 235 -27.36 -9.57 26.39
N LYS A 236 -28.60 -9.09 26.26
CA LYS A 236 -29.75 -9.57 27.05
C LYS A 236 -30.24 -10.97 26.66
N GLU A 237 -29.93 -11.45 25.45
CA GLU A 237 -30.19 -12.84 25.05
C GLU A 237 -29.12 -13.79 25.60
N ASN A 238 -27.86 -13.37 25.60
CA ASN A 238 -26.76 -14.16 26.13
C ASN A 238 -26.89 -14.40 27.65
N ASP A 239 -27.42 -13.41 28.39
CA ASP A 239 -27.67 -13.55 29.84
C ASP A 239 -28.87 -14.47 30.17
N LYS A 240 -29.66 -14.90 29.17
CA LYS A 240 -30.79 -15.84 29.36
C LYS A 240 -30.45 -17.29 29.01
N GLN A 241 -29.26 -17.54 28.47
CA GLN A 241 -28.79 -18.88 28.08
C GLN A 241 -27.78 -19.48 29.08
N ILE A 242 -27.68 -18.89 30.28
CA ILE A 242 -26.89 -19.41 31.41
C ILE A 242 -27.83 -19.88 32.52
#